data_AF-A0A7S0G180-F1
#
_entry.id   AF-A0A7S0G180-F1
#
_cell.length_a   1.000
_cell.length_b   1.000
_cell.length_c   1.000
_cell.angle_alpha   90.00
_cell.angle_beta   90.00
_cell.angle_gamma   90.00
#
_symmetry.space_group_name_H-M   'P 1'
#
loop_
_entity.id
_entity.type
_entity.pdbx_description
1 polymer ?
#
loop_
_entity_poly.entity_id
_entity_poly.type
_entity_poly.pdbx_seq_one_letter_code
_entity_poly.pdbx_strand_id
1 'polypeptide(L)'
;LTGDDHTGILYELNGVETREYSLKKWLELKDLDGTAPSAFKIEWMTVKDGKLIVGSHGRETTDPQDSAVVKGKERMWVKEVDEDGNVTHVDWTDRYDKIREAAGLSFPGYLMHEAVLWDEQRRAWLFFPRRFSETGYDGEDNELKG
;
A
#
# COMPACT_ATOMS: atom_id res chain seq x y z
N LEU A 1 -5.09 -15.11 -2.02
CA LEU A 1 -4.48 -14.51 -0.81
C LEU A 1 -5.31 -13.32 -0.38
N THR A 2 -5.32 -13.00 0.91
CA THR A 2 -5.87 -11.74 1.46
C THR A 2 -4.90 -11.19 2.49
N GLY A 3 -4.86 -9.87 2.68
CA GLY A 3 -4.06 -9.21 3.71
C GLY A 3 -4.93 -8.67 4.84
N ASP A 4 -4.39 -8.68 6.06
CA ASP A 4 -4.93 -7.95 7.21
C ASP A 4 -4.07 -6.70 7.44
N ASP A 5 -4.69 -5.52 7.37
CA ASP A 5 -4.06 -4.21 7.44
C ASP A 5 -3.66 -3.79 8.86
N HIS A 6 -4.17 -4.48 9.89
CA HIS A 6 -3.82 -4.23 11.29
C HIS A 6 -2.62 -5.07 11.74
N THR A 7 -2.56 -6.33 11.30
CA THR A 7 -1.50 -7.27 11.73
C THR A 7 -0.37 -7.43 10.70
N GLY A 8 -0.58 -6.97 9.47
CA GLY A 8 0.36 -7.17 8.36
C GLY A 8 0.47 -8.62 7.91
N ILE A 9 -0.50 -9.46 8.27
CA ILE A 9 -0.50 -10.89 7.92
C ILE A 9 -1.14 -11.08 6.54
N LEU A 10 -0.44 -11.81 5.68
CA LEU A 10 -1.01 -12.42 4.49
C LEU A 10 -1.58 -13.80 4.83
N TYR A 11 -2.78 -14.07 4.35
CA TYR A 11 -3.48 -15.34 4.52
C TYR A 11 -3.75 -16.02 3.17
N GLU A 12 -3.56 -17.34 3.15
CA GLU A 12 -4.13 -18.24 2.17
C GLU A 12 -5.61 -18.44 2.48
N LEU A 13 -6.48 -18.09 1.53
CA LEU A 13 -7.91 -18.40 1.58
C LEU A 13 -8.14 -19.75 0.91
N ASN A 14 -8.53 -20.75 1.69
CA ASN A 14 -8.84 -22.09 1.22
C ASN A 14 -10.36 -22.31 1.12
N GLY A 15 -10.77 -23.34 0.39
CA GLY A 15 -12.17 -23.78 0.31
C GLY A 15 -13.06 -22.90 -0.56
N VAL A 16 -12.49 -22.10 -1.47
CA VAL A 16 -13.26 -21.27 -2.41
C VAL A 16 -14.19 -22.12 -3.28
N GLU A 17 -13.72 -23.27 -3.74
CA GLU A 17 -14.51 -24.21 -4.56
C GLU A 17 -15.60 -24.91 -3.76
N THR A 18 -15.30 -25.28 -2.50
CA THR A 18 -16.21 -26.04 -1.63
C THR A 18 -17.18 -25.15 -0.84
N ARG A 19 -16.93 -23.83 -0.78
CA ARG A 19 -17.58 -22.85 0.11
C ARG A 19 -17.39 -23.12 1.60
N GLU A 20 -16.38 -23.92 1.96
CA GLU A 20 -15.96 -24.16 3.33
C GLU A 20 -14.69 -23.36 3.61
N TYR A 21 -14.86 -22.08 3.92
CA TYR A 21 -13.74 -21.14 3.98
C TYR A 21 -12.88 -21.34 5.23
N SER A 22 -11.56 -21.30 5.03
CA SER A 22 -10.59 -21.17 6.11
C SER A 22 -9.45 -20.24 5.70
N LEU A 23 -8.91 -19.54 6.68
CA LEU A 23 -7.73 -18.69 6.52
C LEU A 23 -6.53 -19.38 7.17
N LYS A 24 -5.51 -19.65 6.38
CA LYS A 24 -4.22 -20.13 6.87
C LYS A 24 -3.23 -18.98 6.79
N LYS A 25 -2.65 -18.62 7.94
CA LYS A 25 -1.58 -17.63 8.00
C LYS A 25 -0.42 -18.09 7.11
N TRP A 26 0.03 -17.21 6.22
CA TRP A 26 1.13 -17.48 5.32
C TRP A 26 2.38 -16.70 5.74
N LEU A 27 2.30 -15.38 5.85
CA LEU A 27 3.46 -14.52 6.06
C LEU A 27 3.11 -13.28 6.90
N GLU A 28 4.03 -12.82 7.75
CA GLU A 28 3.93 -11.53 8.44
C GLU A 28 4.81 -10.48 7.76
N LEU A 29 4.25 -9.32 7.47
CA LEU A 29 4.96 -8.17 6.91
C LEU A 29 5.12 -7.08 7.97
N LYS A 30 6.35 -6.60 8.16
CA LYS A 30 6.68 -5.46 9.04
C LYS A 30 6.85 -4.18 8.24
N ASP A 31 6.62 -3.04 8.88
CA ASP A 31 6.78 -1.72 8.27
C ASP A 31 8.23 -1.46 7.80
N LEU A 32 8.40 -0.40 7.00
CA LEU A 32 9.70 0.06 6.51
C LEU A 32 10.48 -1.05 5.80
N ASP A 33 11.78 -1.17 6.11
CA ASP A 33 12.73 -2.15 5.60
C ASP A 33 12.58 -3.55 6.21
N GLY A 34 11.53 -3.77 7.01
CA GLY A 34 11.27 -5.05 7.67
C GLY A 34 11.83 -5.16 9.09
N THR A 35 12.56 -4.14 9.56
CA THR A 35 13.12 -4.13 10.93
C THR A 35 12.22 -3.43 11.94
N ALA A 36 11.17 -2.73 11.48
CA ALA A 36 10.25 -2.02 12.34
C ALA A 36 9.45 -2.97 13.25
N PRO A 37 9.18 -2.59 14.51
CA PRO A 37 8.31 -3.37 15.39
C PRO A 37 6.84 -3.35 14.95
N SER A 38 6.42 -2.33 14.18
CA SER A 38 5.06 -2.17 13.70
C SER A 38 4.75 -3.08 12.51
N ALA A 39 3.47 -3.49 12.43
CA ALA A 39 2.94 -4.25 11.32
C ALA A 39 2.78 -3.40 10.07
N PHE A 40 3.05 -3.99 8.91
CA PHE A 40 2.83 -3.32 7.63
C PHE A 40 1.33 -3.18 7.35
N LYS A 41 0.87 -1.96 7.10
CA LYS A 41 -0.51 -1.69 6.74
C LYS A 41 -0.76 -2.00 5.27
N ILE A 42 -1.38 -3.14 5.01
CA ILE A 42 -1.65 -3.68 3.68
C ILE A 42 -2.91 -3.02 3.11
N GLU A 43 -2.78 -2.31 1.99
CA GLU A 43 -3.88 -1.57 1.36
C GLU A 43 -4.18 -2.03 -0.06
N TRP A 44 -3.17 -2.56 -0.76
CA TRP A 44 -3.36 -3.12 -2.08
C TRP A 44 -2.38 -4.26 -2.32
N MET A 45 -2.77 -5.16 -3.23
CA MET A 45 -1.98 -6.32 -3.64
C MET A 45 -2.13 -6.53 -5.14
N THR A 46 -1.03 -6.85 -5.83
CA THR A 46 -1.05 -7.27 -7.23
C THR A 46 0.07 -8.27 -7.51
N VAL A 47 0.09 -8.86 -8.70
CA VAL A 47 1.16 -9.76 -9.13
C VAL A 47 1.92 -9.11 -10.28
N LYS A 48 3.25 -9.11 -10.19
CA LYS A 48 4.13 -8.61 -11.25
C LYS A 48 5.32 -9.54 -11.39
N ASP A 49 5.56 -10.04 -12.60
CA ASP A 49 6.74 -10.87 -12.91
C ASP A 49 6.90 -12.07 -11.96
N GLY A 50 5.78 -12.73 -11.61
CA GLY A 50 5.76 -13.89 -10.71
C GLY A 50 5.88 -13.57 -9.21
N LYS A 51 6.02 -12.29 -8.83
CA LYS A 51 6.03 -11.87 -7.43
C LYS A 51 4.70 -11.27 -7.02
N LEU A 52 4.31 -11.53 -5.77
CA LEU A 52 3.26 -10.78 -5.11
C LEU A 52 3.82 -9.43 -4.65
N ILE A 53 3.19 -8.35 -5.07
CA ILE A 53 3.52 -6.99 -4.67
C ILE A 53 2.45 -6.50 -3.71
N VAL A 54 2.84 -6.06 -2.53
CA VAL A 54 1.96 -5.64 -1.44
C VAL A 54 2.34 -4.22 -1.04
N GLY A 55 1.41 -3.28 -1.14
CA GLY A 55 1.68 -1.88 -0.79
C GLY A 55 0.72 -1.33 0.25
N SER A 56 1.13 -0.18 0.79
CA SER A 56 0.32 0.64 1.70
C SER A 56 -0.25 1.86 0.96
N HIS A 57 -0.82 2.83 1.68
CA HIS A 57 -1.53 3.96 1.08
C HIS A 57 -0.70 4.84 0.12
N GLY A 58 0.64 4.85 0.23
CA GLY A 58 1.50 5.63 -0.66
C GLY A 58 1.47 7.14 -0.42
N ARG A 59 1.27 7.56 0.84
CA ARG A 59 1.45 8.96 1.28
C ARG A 59 2.26 9.02 2.58
N GLU A 60 2.88 10.14 2.89
CA GLU A 60 3.54 10.38 4.17
C GLU A 60 2.55 10.41 5.36
N THR A 61 2.96 9.91 6.52
CA THR A 61 2.23 10.18 7.77
C THR A 61 2.62 11.57 8.26
N THR A 62 1.63 12.44 8.40
CA THR A 62 1.79 13.86 8.75
C THR A 62 1.35 14.16 10.18
N ASP A 63 1.75 15.31 10.71
CA ASP A 63 1.25 15.82 11.98
C ASP A 63 -0.26 16.11 11.86
N PRO A 64 -1.11 15.62 12.79
CA PRO A 64 -2.55 15.90 12.73
C PRO A 64 -2.91 17.38 12.90
N GLN A 65 -2.01 18.20 13.42
CA GLN A 65 -2.21 19.64 13.66
C GLN A 65 -1.59 20.49 12.56
N ASP A 66 -0.63 19.93 11.82
CA ASP A 66 -0.01 20.56 10.66
C ASP A 66 0.37 19.52 9.60
N SER A 67 -0.53 19.34 8.63
CA SER A 67 -0.34 18.43 7.49
C SER A 67 0.92 18.71 6.66
N ALA A 68 1.57 19.88 6.79
CA ALA A 68 2.84 20.17 6.13
C ALA A 68 4.06 19.55 6.85
N VAL A 69 3.88 19.02 8.06
CA VAL A 69 4.96 18.40 8.84
C VAL A 69 4.89 16.88 8.71
N VAL A 70 5.89 16.30 8.05
CA VAL A 70 6.04 14.84 7.92
C VAL A 70 6.55 14.24 9.24
N LYS A 71 5.86 13.20 9.72
CA LYS A 71 6.23 12.40 10.90
C LYS A 71 6.75 11.01 10.55
N GLY A 72 6.39 10.48 9.38
CA GLY A 72 6.76 9.14 8.96
C GLY A 72 6.56 8.89 7.47
N LYS A 73 7.25 7.87 6.96
CA LYS A 73 7.19 7.41 5.56
C LYS A 73 6.90 5.91 5.44
N GLU A 74 6.48 5.25 6.52
CA GLU A 74 6.20 3.82 6.56
C GLU A 74 5.16 3.37 5.52
N ARG A 75 4.19 4.25 5.22
CA ARG A 75 3.15 4.01 4.20
C ARG A 75 3.64 4.19 2.75
N MET A 76 4.87 4.64 2.54
CA MET A 76 5.52 4.76 1.23
C MET A 76 6.26 3.49 0.80
N TRP A 77 6.30 2.47 1.65
CA TRP A 77 7.01 1.22 1.36
C TRP A 77 6.11 0.21 0.64
N VAL A 78 6.75 -0.66 -0.14
CA VAL A 78 6.14 -1.81 -0.82
C VAL A 78 6.94 -3.07 -0.48
N LYS A 79 6.24 -4.20 -0.39
CA LYS A 79 6.82 -5.53 -0.15
C LYS A 79 6.69 -6.35 -1.43
N GLU A 80 7.80 -6.90 -1.91
CA GLU A 80 7.79 -7.91 -2.97
C GLU A 80 8.02 -9.27 -2.33
N VAL A 81 7.08 -10.19 -2.53
CA VAL A 81 7.15 -11.56 -2.01
C VAL A 81 7.29 -12.50 -3.22
N ASP A 82 8.37 -13.28 -3.25
CA ASP A 82 8.57 -14.30 -4.28
C ASP A 82 7.80 -15.60 -4.00
N GLU A 83 7.94 -16.58 -4.90
CA GLU A 83 7.24 -17.87 -4.80
C GLU A 83 7.66 -18.71 -3.58
N ASP A 84 8.87 -18.49 -3.07
CA ASP A 84 9.42 -19.15 -1.88
C ASP A 84 9.02 -18.43 -0.58
N GLY A 85 8.36 -17.28 -0.69
CA GLY A 85 7.95 -16.44 0.44
C GLY A 85 9.04 -15.51 0.97
N ASN A 86 10.15 -15.34 0.24
CA ASN A 86 11.17 -14.34 0.61
C ASN A 86 10.64 -12.94 0.36
N VAL A 87 10.91 -12.03 1.30
CA VAL A 87 10.43 -10.65 1.25
C VAL A 87 11.55 -9.71 0.91
N THR A 88 11.36 -8.93 -0.16
CA THR A 88 12.15 -7.73 -0.45
C THR A 88 11.36 -6.49 -0.06
N HIS A 89 11.97 -5.61 0.72
CA HIS A 89 11.37 -4.36 1.17
C HIS A 89 11.88 -3.23 0.27
N VAL A 90 10.96 -2.52 -0.40
CA VAL A 90 11.33 -1.49 -1.39
C VAL A 90 10.71 -0.16 -0.98
N ASP A 91 11.56 0.86 -0.82
CA ASP A 91 11.10 2.23 -0.67
C ASP A 91 10.55 2.73 -2.00
N TRP A 92 9.26 3.10 -2.01
CA TRP A 92 8.55 3.64 -3.16
C TRP A 92 8.31 5.14 -3.04
N THR A 93 8.95 5.84 -2.10
CA THR A 93 8.78 7.30 -1.90
C THR A 93 8.84 8.07 -3.22
N ASP A 94 9.95 7.96 -3.96
CA ASP A 94 10.13 8.66 -5.24
C ASP A 94 9.11 8.25 -6.32
N ARG A 95 8.57 7.03 -6.24
CA ARG A 95 7.57 6.53 -7.20
C ARG A 95 6.20 7.14 -6.90
N TYR A 96 5.78 7.13 -5.65
CA TYR A 96 4.53 7.76 -5.21
C TYR A 96 4.57 9.28 -5.43
N ASP A 97 5.71 9.93 -5.18
CA ASP A 97 5.89 11.35 -5.46
C ASP A 97 5.69 11.67 -6.94
N LYS A 98 6.28 10.89 -7.84
CA LYS A 98 6.06 11.05 -9.29
C LYS A 98 4.61 10.81 -9.71
N ILE A 99 3.92 9.86 -9.07
CA ILE A 99 2.50 9.60 -9.34
C ILE A 99 1.66 10.79 -8.89
N ARG A 100 1.93 11.35 -7.70
CA ARG A 100 1.31 12.56 -7.17
C ARG A 100 1.52 13.75 -8.10
N GLU A 101 2.76 14.00 -8.51
CA GLU A 101 3.12 15.07 -9.45
C GLU A 101 2.43 14.93 -10.81
N ALA A 102 2.40 13.71 -11.36
CA ALA A 102 1.73 13.43 -12.63
C ALA A 102 0.21 13.66 -12.55
N ALA A 103 -0.38 13.57 -11.37
CA ALA A 103 -1.78 13.90 -11.10
C ALA A 103 -2.02 15.41 -10.90
N GLY A 104 -0.98 16.25 -11.00
CA GLY A 104 -1.07 17.70 -10.83
C GLY A 104 -1.02 18.16 -9.37
N LEU A 105 -0.61 17.28 -8.44
CA LEU A 105 -0.55 17.56 -7.01
C LEU A 105 0.89 17.79 -6.55
N SER A 106 1.02 18.57 -5.47
CA SER A 106 2.25 18.69 -4.70
C SER A 106 1.94 18.54 -3.22
N PHE A 107 2.90 18.06 -2.43
CA PHE A 107 2.79 18.09 -0.97
C PHE A 107 2.46 19.53 -0.49
N PRO A 108 1.51 19.73 0.46
CA PRO A 108 0.87 18.72 1.31
C PRO A 108 -0.36 18.03 0.69
N GLY A 109 -0.75 18.36 -0.54
CA GLY A 109 -1.71 17.57 -1.31
C GLY A 109 -1.25 16.11 -1.48
N TYR A 110 -2.19 15.20 -1.65
CA TYR A 110 -1.92 13.76 -1.57
C TYR A 110 -2.85 12.92 -2.42
N LEU A 111 -2.39 11.70 -2.69
CA LEU A 111 -3.18 10.58 -3.16
C LEU A 111 -3.17 9.50 -2.07
N MET A 112 -4.25 8.72 -1.96
CA MET A 112 -4.24 7.46 -1.20
C MET A 112 -4.59 6.31 -2.12
N HIS A 113 -3.75 5.28 -2.14
CA HIS A 113 -3.89 4.14 -3.02
C HIS A 113 -4.38 2.90 -2.26
N GLU A 114 -5.51 2.35 -2.70
CA GLU A 114 -6.05 1.06 -2.22
C GLU A 114 -6.42 0.13 -3.39
N ALA A 115 -6.20 0.57 -4.63
CA ALA A 115 -6.38 -0.21 -5.84
C ALA A 115 -5.24 0.09 -6.82
N VAL A 116 -4.32 -0.87 -6.92
CA VAL A 116 -3.14 -0.82 -7.79
C VAL A 116 -3.00 -2.15 -8.51
N LEU A 117 -2.78 -2.10 -9.82
CA LEU A 117 -2.61 -3.29 -10.66
C LEU A 117 -1.35 -3.18 -11.49
N TRP A 118 -0.73 -4.31 -11.77
CA TRP A 118 0.25 -4.42 -12.83
C TRP A 118 -0.41 -5.01 -14.08
N ASP A 119 -0.36 -4.29 -15.19
CA ASP A 119 -0.80 -4.78 -16.49
C ASP A 119 0.38 -5.45 -17.21
N GLU A 120 0.34 -6.79 -17.26
CA GLU A 120 1.39 -7.57 -17.90
C GLU A 120 1.52 -7.32 -19.41
N GLN A 121 0.42 -7.00 -20.11
CA GLN A 121 0.46 -6.77 -21.55
C GLN A 121 1.07 -5.41 -21.88
N ARG A 122 0.68 -4.37 -21.14
CA ARG A 122 1.20 -3.00 -21.34
C ARG A 122 2.54 -2.77 -20.65
N ARG A 123 2.95 -3.68 -19.77
CA ARG A 123 4.10 -3.52 -18.87
C ARG A 123 4.02 -2.20 -18.10
N ALA A 124 2.84 -1.91 -17.55
CA ALA A 124 2.54 -0.65 -16.91
C ALA A 124 1.82 -0.84 -15.57
N TRP A 125 2.08 0.05 -14.63
CA TRP A 125 1.32 0.16 -13.40
C TRP A 125 0.04 0.96 -13.64
N LEU A 126 -1.08 0.48 -13.11
CA LEU A 126 -2.37 1.14 -13.11
C LEU A 126 -2.72 1.49 -11.66
N PHE A 127 -2.96 2.77 -11.40
CA PHE A 127 -3.37 3.27 -10.08
C PHE A 127 -4.79 3.82 -10.17
N PHE A 128 -5.63 3.42 -9.22
CA PHE A 128 -6.96 3.97 -9.00
C PHE A 128 -6.99 4.49 -7.56
N PRO A 129 -6.49 5.71 -7.30
CA PRO A 129 -6.45 6.26 -5.96
C PRO A 129 -7.86 6.26 -5.34
N ARG A 130 -7.98 5.81 -4.09
CA ARG A 130 -9.20 5.96 -3.30
C ARG A 130 -9.45 7.42 -2.95
N ARG A 131 -8.38 8.19 -2.75
CA ARG A 131 -8.45 9.61 -2.40
C ARG A 131 -7.57 10.47 -3.29
N PHE A 132 -8.06 11.67 -3.58
CA PHE A 132 -7.36 12.74 -4.29
C PHE A 132 -7.61 14.07 -3.56
N SER A 133 -6.55 14.76 -3.12
CA SER A 133 -6.68 16.04 -2.41
C SER A 133 -5.58 17.03 -2.79
N GLU A 134 -5.98 18.23 -3.17
CA GLU A 134 -5.08 19.39 -3.37
C GLU A 134 -4.62 20.02 -2.05
N THR A 135 -5.37 19.76 -0.97
CA THR A 135 -5.07 20.26 0.37
C THR A 135 -4.43 19.17 1.23
N GLY A 136 -3.76 19.61 2.29
CA GLY A 136 -3.18 18.72 3.28
C GLY A 136 -4.16 17.72 3.91
N TYR A 137 -3.62 16.62 4.41
CA TYR A 137 -4.40 15.57 5.04
C TYR A 137 -5.05 16.06 6.34
N ASP A 138 -6.37 15.93 6.41
CA ASP A 138 -7.17 16.00 7.62
C ASP A 138 -8.10 14.76 7.64
N GLY A 139 -8.28 14.16 8.80
CA GLY A 139 -8.98 12.88 8.92
C GLY A 139 -10.47 12.95 8.56
N GLU A 140 -11.15 14.05 8.87
CA GLU A 140 -12.57 14.22 8.58
C GLU A 140 -12.76 14.63 7.12
N ASP A 141 -11.98 15.62 6.65
CA ASP A 141 -12.06 16.09 5.27
C ASP A 141 -11.68 15.00 4.26
N ASN A 142 -10.73 14.12 4.60
CA ASN A 142 -10.30 12.99 3.77
C ASN A 142 -11.48 12.10 3.34
N GLU A 143 -12.51 11.96 4.18
CA GLU A 143 -13.67 11.13 3.84
C GLU A 143 -14.44 11.65 2.61
N LEU A 144 -14.29 12.94 2.29
CA LEU A 144 -14.93 13.61 1.16
C LEU A 144 -14.02 13.70 -0.08
N LYS A 145 -12.80 13.15 -0.03
CA LYS A 145 -11.80 13.26 -1.12
C LYS A 145 -11.81 12.08 -2.10
N GLY A 146 -12.96 11.43 -2.29
CA GLY A 146 -13.12 10.26 -3.17
C GLY A 146 -12.92 10.57 -4.66
#